data_AF-A0A9X2RJH8-F1
#
_entry.id   AF-A0A9X2RJH8-F1
#
_cell.length_a   1.000
_cell.length_b   1.000
_cell.length_c   1.000
_cell.angle_alpha   90.00
_cell.angle_beta   90.00
_cell.angle_gamma   90.00
#
_symmetry.space_group_name_H-M   'P 1'
#
loop_
_entity.id
_entity.type
_entity.pdbx_description
1 polymer ?
#
loop_
_entity_poly.entity_id
_entity_poly.type
_entity_poly.pdbx_seq_one_letter_code
_entity_poly.pdbx_strand_id
1 'polypeptide(L)'
;MDGSVFNEGDDIHEYLAQHEKKDMLRFLTCGSVDDGKSTLIGRLLHDAKSIFDDQLETLGSDSKKFGTQGGEIDFALLVDGLAAEREQGITIDVAYRFFSTDKRKFIVADTPGHEQYTRNMATGASTADLAIILIDARHGVLPQTKRHSFICSLLGIRNVVVAINKMDIVDFREDKFRAIEEDYREFARQLDFETIVCMPLSALKGDNILTKSEKTPWYDGSALLPYLETVKTERKDGQPFRMPVQWVNRPNLDFRGFAGTVVSGEVRPGDEVVILPSGKRTKVARIVTREGDLAFADKNRAVTLTLEDEVDASRGDVIAAAGSPAEQAGQLQAKIIWMDEEEMLPGRQYILKSNNRMIPAQITDLKHRIDVNTLEHLSGKTLKLNEIGECNLSLTQRLVFDPYQDNKAMGSFILIDRLTNTTVGVGMIDYALRRSKNVHWQALEVDKEARRKLTGQKSAMLWFTGLSGSGKSTVANLVEKRLHDLGKLTYVMDGDNIRHGLNRDLGFTDADRVENVRRVGEAAKLMVDAGVITLVSFISPFANERRAVRERMEDGEFIEVYVSTPLEVAEQRDVKGLYKKARKGEIKNFTGIDSPYEPPVSPEIDIDTSEVAAEKAAEMIVEYLDRNGYLG
;
A
#
# COMPACT_ATOMS: atom_id res chain seq x y z
N MET A 1 13.07 -67.10 22.34
CA MET A 1 14.22 -66.30 22.82
C MET A 1 14.87 -65.69 21.57
N ASP A 2 14.09 -65.05 20.72
CA ASP A 2 13.53 -63.69 20.83
C ASP A 2 14.64 -62.64 20.69
N GLY A 3 15.10 -62.51 19.44
CA GLY A 3 15.73 -61.31 18.94
C GLY A 3 14.65 -60.37 18.43
N SER A 4 14.49 -59.24 19.10
CA SER A 4 13.64 -58.13 18.65
C SER A 4 14.39 -57.34 17.58
N VAL A 5 13.86 -57.39 16.35
CA VAL A 5 14.27 -56.60 15.20
C VAL A 5 13.76 -55.16 15.38
N PHE A 6 14.67 -54.18 15.28
CA PHE A 6 14.36 -52.75 15.22
C PHE A 6 13.54 -52.45 13.95
N ASN A 7 12.42 -51.75 14.10
CA ASN A 7 11.48 -51.47 13.01
C ASN A 7 11.65 -50.01 12.55
N GLU A 8 12.41 -49.78 11.46
CA GLU A 8 12.79 -48.44 10.93
C GLU A 8 11.62 -47.63 10.33
N GLY A 9 10.44 -48.24 10.10
CA GLY A 9 9.30 -47.59 9.43
C GLY A 9 8.40 -46.74 10.34
N ASP A 10 8.25 -47.12 11.61
CA ASP A 10 7.39 -46.38 12.56
C ASP A 10 8.07 -45.07 13.01
N ASP A 11 9.40 -45.06 13.11
CA ASP A 11 10.22 -43.92 13.52
C ASP A 11 10.19 -42.79 12.45
N ILE A 12 10.09 -43.14 11.16
CA ILE A 12 10.00 -42.15 10.07
C ILE A 12 8.63 -41.44 10.07
N HIS A 13 7.54 -42.17 10.34
CA HIS A 13 6.21 -41.56 10.44
C HIS A 13 6.07 -40.69 11.69
N GLU A 14 6.67 -41.10 12.81
CA GLU A 14 6.74 -40.29 14.03
C GLU A 14 7.64 -39.06 13.85
N TYR A 15 8.78 -39.21 13.17
CA TYR A 15 9.68 -38.12 12.78
C TYR A 15 9.03 -37.12 11.82
N LEU A 16 8.29 -37.59 10.80
CA LEU A 16 7.55 -36.74 9.87
C LEU A 16 6.37 -36.03 10.56
N ALA A 17 5.64 -36.72 11.45
CA ALA A 17 4.55 -36.12 12.22
C ALA A 17 5.05 -35.11 13.27
N GLN A 18 6.22 -35.37 13.89
CA GLN A 18 6.91 -34.38 14.72
C GLN A 18 7.37 -33.19 13.89
N HIS A 19 7.93 -33.41 12.70
CA HIS A 19 8.30 -32.34 11.77
C HIS A 19 7.09 -31.53 11.30
N GLU A 20 5.92 -32.13 11.06
CA GLU A 20 4.70 -31.40 10.70
C GLU A 20 4.16 -30.51 11.83
N LYS A 21 4.34 -30.91 13.09
CA LYS A 21 3.84 -30.19 14.28
C LYS A 21 4.79 -29.13 14.85
N LYS A 22 6.02 -28.99 14.33
CA LYS A 22 6.98 -27.97 14.80
C LYS A 22 6.42 -26.57 14.59
N ASP A 23 6.46 -25.76 15.64
CA ASP A 23 6.08 -24.36 15.58
C ASP A 23 6.98 -23.60 14.58
N MET A 24 6.45 -22.56 13.96
CA MET A 24 7.12 -21.80 12.91
C MET A 24 7.32 -20.35 13.37
N LEU A 25 8.56 -19.88 13.36
CA LEU A 25 8.90 -18.48 13.60
C LEU A 25 9.24 -17.79 12.28
N ARG A 26 8.53 -16.70 11.95
CA ARG A 26 8.96 -15.79 10.90
C ARG A 26 9.69 -14.61 11.53
N PHE A 27 10.91 -14.34 11.12
CA PHE A 27 11.63 -13.15 11.57
C PHE A 27 12.32 -12.43 10.42
N LEU A 28 12.56 -11.14 10.61
CA LEU A 28 13.37 -10.35 9.69
C LEU A 28 14.64 -9.85 10.36
N THR A 29 15.68 -9.62 9.56
CA THR A 29 16.93 -8.97 10.02
C THR A 29 17.03 -7.57 9.44
N CYS A 30 17.20 -6.58 10.30
CA CYS A 30 17.40 -5.18 9.93
C CYS A 30 18.69 -4.64 10.53
N GLY A 31 19.21 -3.55 9.97
CA GLY A 31 20.47 -2.95 10.40
C GLY A 31 21.06 -2.08 9.30
N SER A 32 22.04 -1.25 9.64
CA SER A 32 22.76 -0.42 8.68
C SER A 32 23.52 -1.25 7.65
N VAL A 33 24.00 -0.59 6.60
CA VAL A 33 25.06 -1.13 5.74
C VAL A 33 26.26 -1.46 6.62
N ASP A 34 26.88 -2.61 6.37
CA ASP A 34 28.02 -3.18 7.11
C ASP A 34 27.77 -3.64 8.55
N ASP A 35 26.54 -3.59 9.10
CA ASP A 35 26.26 -4.12 10.45
C ASP A 35 26.39 -5.65 10.55
N GLY A 36 26.64 -6.34 9.42
CA GLY A 36 26.88 -7.79 9.38
C GLY A 36 25.63 -8.66 9.28
N LYS A 37 24.55 -8.14 8.65
CA LYS A 37 23.28 -8.87 8.43
C LYS A 37 23.50 -10.20 7.69
N SER A 38 24.07 -10.15 6.49
CA SER A 38 24.32 -11.33 5.66
C SER A 38 25.27 -12.32 6.35
N THR A 39 26.28 -11.81 7.05
CA THR A 39 27.19 -12.64 7.86
C THR A 39 26.43 -13.38 8.97
N LEU A 40 25.52 -12.70 9.68
CA LEU A 40 24.71 -13.34 10.73
C LEU A 40 23.78 -14.41 10.17
N ILE A 41 23.09 -14.13 9.06
CA ILE A 41 22.21 -15.10 8.39
C ILE A 41 23.02 -16.32 7.92
N GLY A 42 24.12 -16.10 7.20
CA GLY A 42 24.99 -17.17 6.72
C GLY A 42 25.52 -18.02 7.87
N ARG A 43 25.87 -17.39 8.99
CA ARG A 43 26.33 -18.09 10.19
C ARG A 43 25.22 -18.90 10.86
N LEU A 44 24.00 -18.37 10.95
CA LEU A 44 22.85 -19.11 11.47
C LEU A 44 22.53 -20.34 10.60
N LEU A 45 22.59 -20.21 9.27
CA LEU A 45 22.36 -21.33 8.34
C LEU A 45 23.42 -22.43 8.51
N HIS A 46 24.68 -22.04 8.67
CA HIS A 46 25.78 -22.95 8.96
C HIS A 46 25.61 -23.66 10.31
N ASP A 47 25.39 -22.90 11.38
CA ASP A 47 25.31 -23.44 12.74
C ASP A 47 24.04 -24.27 12.97
N ALA A 48 22.96 -24.02 12.21
CA ALA A 48 21.76 -24.86 12.16
C ALA A 48 21.94 -26.15 11.33
N LYS A 49 23.18 -26.48 10.90
CA LYS A 49 23.52 -27.67 10.09
C LYS A 49 22.68 -27.81 8.81
N SER A 50 22.21 -26.69 8.26
CA SER A 50 21.37 -26.68 7.05
C SER A 50 22.18 -26.59 5.75
N ILE A 51 23.51 -26.58 5.86
CA ILE A 51 24.46 -26.51 4.74
C ILE A 51 25.21 -27.84 4.68
N PHE A 52 25.16 -28.51 3.53
CA PHE A 52 25.87 -29.76 3.28
C PHE A 52 27.38 -29.50 3.12
N ASP A 53 28.23 -30.48 3.47
CA ASP A 53 29.71 -30.33 3.51
C ASP A 53 30.32 -29.89 2.16
N ASP A 54 29.70 -30.24 1.04
CA ASP A 54 30.07 -29.86 -0.32
C ASP A 54 29.86 -28.36 -0.61
N GLN A 55 28.82 -27.75 -0.05
CA GLN A 55 28.60 -26.31 -0.14
C GLN A 55 29.62 -25.52 0.70
N LEU A 56 30.11 -26.09 1.81
CA LEU A 56 31.17 -25.49 2.62
C LEU A 56 32.53 -25.49 1.92
N GLU A 57 32.88 -26.56 1.21
CA GLU A 57 34.10 -26.63 0.40
C GLU A 57 34.07 -25.60 -0.74
N THR A 58 32.92 -25.47 -1.41
CA THR A 58 32.69 -24.47 -2.46
C THR A 58 32.85 -23.07 -1.89
N LEU A 59 32.25 -22.79 -0.72
CA LEU A 59 32.38 -21.50 -0.03
C LEU A 59 33.81 -21.18 0.37
N GLY A 60 34.57 -22.17 0.84
CA GLY A 60 35.98 -22.00 1.19
C GLY A 60 36.83 -21.63 -0.03
N SER A 61 36.48 -22.17 -1.20
CA SER A 61 37.13 -21.85 -2.47
C SER A 61 36.78 -20.43 -2.96
N ASP A 62 35.51 -20.02 -2.83
CA ASP A 62 35.02 -18.71 -3.24
C ASP A 62 35.44 -17.61 -2.27
N SER A 63 35.52 -17.89 -0.97
CA SER A 63 36.04 -16.97 0.04
C SER A 63 37.51 -16.59 -0.25
N LYS A 64 38.31 -17.53 -0.78
CA LYS A 64 39.70 -17.27 -1.19
C LYS A 64 39.80 -16.45 -2.48
N LYS A 65 38.81 -16.53 -3.38
CA LYS A 65 38.81 -15.82 -4.67
C LYS A 65 38.13 -14.45 -4.62
N PHE A 66 37.04 -14.34 -3.86
CA PHE A 66 36.10 -13.21 -3.88
C PHE A 66 35.74 -12.67 -2.49
N GLY A 67 36.26 -13.27 -1.42
CA GLY A 67 35.94 -12.92 -0.03
C GLY A 67 36.67 -11.67 0.46
N THR A 68 36.05 -11.02 1.45
CA THR A 68 36.57 -9.77 2.06
C THR A 68 37.34 -10.00 3.37
N GLN A 69 37.32 -11.24 3.87
CA GLN A 69 37.83 -11.62 5.20
C GLN A 69 39.26 -12.20 5.19
N GLY A 70 40.10 -11.81 4.22
CA GLY A 70 41.54 -12.12 4.23
C GLY A 70 41.88 -13.62 4.23
N GLY A 71 41.01 -14.49 3.70
CA GLY A 71 41.24 -15.93 3.58
C GLY A 71 40.50 -16.81 4.60
N GLU A 72 39.81 -16.23 5.59
CA GLU A 72 38.81 -16.95 6.39
C GLU A 72 37.52 -17.18 5.57
N ILE A 73 36.67 -18.13 6.01
CA ILE A 73 35.39 -18.42 5.35
C ILE A 73 34.46 -17.20 5.49
N ASP A 74 34.05 -16.65 4.36
CA ASP A 74 33.16 -15.50 4.29
C ASP A 74 31.71 -15.98 4.16
N PHE A 75 31.04 -16.17 5.30
CA PHE A 75 29.66 -16.68 5.35
C PHE A 75 28.63 -15.76 4.68
N ALA A 76 28.97 -14.49 4.38
CA ALA A 76 28.09 -13.61 3.61
C ALA A 76 27.84 -14.16 2.20
N LEU A 77 28.82 -14.86 1.62
CA LEU A 77 28.74 -15.44 0.28
C LEU A 77 27.68 -16.55 0.14
N LEU A 78 27.20 -17.14 1.24
CA LEU A 78 26.08 -18.11 1.22
C LEU A 78 24.74 -17.44 0.92
N VAL A 79 24.62 -16.18 1.30
CA VAL A 79 23.37 -15.42 1.22
C VAL A 79 23.31 -14.70 -0.13
N ASP A 80 24.46 -14.31 -0.69
CA ASP A 80 24.66 -13.58 -1.94
C ASP A 80 24.47 -14.48 -3.19
N GLY A 81 23.24 -14.97 -3.40
CA GLY A 81 22.87 -15.84 -4.52
C GLY A 81 22.50 -15.12 -5.84
N LEU A 82 22.58 -13.80 -5.91
CA LEU A 82 22.23 -13.02 -7.10
C LEU A 82 23.47 -12.26 -7.60
N ALA A 83 24.24 -12.88 -8.48
CA ALA A 83 25.42 -12.29 -9.10
C ALA A 83 25.16 -10.92 -9.81
N ALA A 84 23.89 -10.61 -10.13
CA ALA A 84 23.48 -9.31 -10.70
C ALA A 84 23.46 -8.15 -9.68
N GLU A 85 23.32 -8.44 -8.37
CA GLU A 85 23.24 -7.43 -7.30
C GLU A 85 24.60 -6.75 -7.04
N ARG A 86 25.69 -7.48 -7.26
CA ARG A 86 27.07 -7.00 -7.07
C ARG A 86 27.55 -6.12 -8.24
N GLU A 87 27.06 -6.37 -9.46
CA GLU A 87 27.38 -5.56 -10.65
C GLU A 87 26.66 -4.22 -10.68
N GLN A 88 25.49 -4.10 -10.01
CA GLN A 88 24.70 -2.87 -9.98
C GLN A 88 24.59 -2.22 -8.60
N GLY A 89 25.07 -2.86 -7.53
CA GLY A 89 24.99 -2.33 -6.17
C GLY A 89 23.56 -2.16 -5.65
N ILE A 90 22.62 -2.94 -6.18
CA ILE A 90 21.19 -2.89 -5.84
C ILE A 90 20.69 -4.25 -5.33
N THR A 91 19.82 -4.24 -4.32
CA THR A 91 19.03 -5.41 -3.90
C THR A 91 17.60 -5.23 -4.45
N ILE A 92 17.14 -6.15 -5.30
CA ILE A 92 15.89 -5.96 -6.06
C ILE A 92 14.66 -6.41 -5.25
N ASP A 93 14.75 -7.49 -4.46
CA ASP A 93 13.61 -8.09 -3.73
C ASP A 93 13.98 -8.67 -2.35
N VAL A 94 12.99 -8.90 -1.48
CA VAL A 94 13.17 -9.58 -0.18
C VAL A 94 13.48 -11.06 -0.41
N ALA A 95 14.65 -11.53 0.02
CA ALA A 95 15.00 -12.94 -0.06
C ALA A 95 14.47 -13.70 1.17
N TYR A 96 13.71 -14.78 0.96
CA TYR A 96 13.27 -15.66 2.03
C TYR A 96 14.16 -16.89 2.13
N ARG A 97 14.68 -17.17 3.33
CA ARG A 97 15.46 -18.37 3.63
C ARG A 97 14.74 -19.23 4.65
N PHE A 98 14.85 -20.54 4.48
CA PHE A 98 14.17 -21.53 5.31
C PHE A 98 15.21 -22.41 5.98
N PHE A 99 15.10 -22.57 7.29
CA PHE A 99 15.89 -23.55 8.03
C PHE A 99 15.08 -24.09 9.19
N SER A 100 15.55 -25.18 9.79
CA SER A 100 14.89 -25.79 10.95
C SER A 100 15.92 -26.31 11.92
N THR A 101 15.59 -26.25 13.20
CA THR A 101 16.30 -27.00 14.24
C THR A 101 15.46 -28.20 14.69
N ASP A 102 15.98 -28.93 15.67
CA ASP A 102 15.24 -30.01 16.32
C ASP A 102 13.96 -29.51 16.99
N LYS A 103 13.90 -28.23 17.40
CA LYS A 103 12.78 -27.66 18.16
C LYS A 103 11.80 -26.82 17.32
N ARG A 104 12.26 -26.12 16.28
CA ARG A 104 11.45 -25.10 15.60
C ARG A 104 11.81 -24.92 14.13
N LYS A 105 10.83 -24.51 13.31
CA LYS A 105 11.04 -24.09 11.92
C LYS A 105 11.19 -22.58 11.84
N PHE A 106 12.04 -22.11 10.94
CA PHE A 106 12.35 -20.69 10.78
C PHE A 106 12.18 -20.25 9.32
N ILE A 107 11.61 -19.06 9.16
CA ILE A 107 11.59 -18.31 7.90
C ILE A 107 12.27 -16.97 8.17
N VAL A 108 13.36 -16.70 7.45
CA VAL A 108 14.10 -15.44 7.53
C VAL A 108 13.79 -14.59 6.32
N ALA A 109 13.32 -13.38 6.55
CA ALA A 109 13.26 -12.34 5.52
C ALA A 109 14.55 -11.50 5.58
N ASP A 110 15.38 -11.62 4.55
CA ASP A 110 16.53 -10.75 4.35
C ASP A 110 16.07 -9.45 3.68
N THR A 111 16.03 -8.37 4.45
CA THR A 111 15.59 -7.06 3.98
C THR A 111 16.80 -6.13 3.86
N PRO A 112 16.98 -5.43 2.72
CA PRO A 112 18.12 -4.53 2.51
C PRO A 112 18.08 -3.36 3.50
N GLY A 113 19.26 -2.88 3.92
CA GLY A 113 19.41 -1.88 4.99
C GLY A 113 19.55 -0.43 4.56
N HIS A 114 19.41 -0.11 3.27
CA HIS A 114 19.58 1.26 2.78
C HIS A 114 18.27 2.06 2.83
N GLU A 115 18.39 3.38 2.99
CA GLU A 115 17.27 4.32 3.14
C GLU A 115 16.24 4.28 2.01
N GLN A 116 16.66 3.88 0.81
CA GLN A 116 15.81 3.77 -0.37
C GLN A 116 14.88 2.55 -0.35
N TYR A 117 15.07 1.58 0.56
CA TYR A 117 14.39 0.28 0.53
C TYR A 117 13.33 0.06 1.61
N THR A 118 12.71 1.14 2.11
CA THR A 118 11.58 1.03 3.05
C THR A 118 10.44 0.16 2.49
N ARG A 119 10.26 0.12 1.15
CA ARG A 119 9.34 -0.79 0.45
C ARG A 119 9.63 -2.28 0.72
N ASN A 120 10.89 -2.69 0.60
CA ASN A 120 11.30 -4.09 0.79
C ASN A 120 11.23 -4.46 2.27
N MET A 121 11.67 -3.55 3.14
CA MET A 121 11.50 -3.71 4.57
C MET A 121 10.02 -3.85 4.96
N ALA A 122 9.13 -3.01 4.42
CA ALA A 122 7.70 -3.08 4.74
C ALA A 122 7.08 -4.40 4.31
N THR A 123 7.46 -4.89 3.12
CA THR A 123 7.03 -6.20 2.62
C THR A 123 7.49 -7.33 3.55
N GLY A 124 8.79 -7.39 3.89
CA GLY A 124 9.33 -8.43 4.78
C GLY A 124 8.75 -8.35 6.20
N ALA A 125 8.71 -7.15 6.78
CA ALA A 125 8.22 -6.92 8.14
C ALA A 125 6.73 -7.19 8.31
N SER A 126 5.90 -7.00 7.26
CA SER A 126 4.46 -7.25 7.33
C SER A 126 4.08 -8.70 7.66
N THR A 127 4.99 -9.64 7.40
CA THR A 127 4.77 -11.08 7.62
C THR A 127 5.60 -11.65 8.79
N ALA A 128 6.45 -10.82 9.40
CA ALA A 128 7.34 -11.23 10.47
C ALA A 128 6.64 -11.16 11.84
N ASP A 129 6.99 -12.11 12.70
CA ASP A 129 6.54 -12.17 14.08
C ASP A 129 7.57 -11.55 15.04
N LEU A 130 8.84 -11.46 14.61
CA LEU A 130 9.98 -10.95 15.37
C LEU A 130 10.95 -10.19 14.46
N ALA A 131 11.58 -9.14 14.98
CA ALA A 131 12.65 -8.41 14.29
C ALA A 131 14.00 -8.60 15.01
N ILE A 132 15.06 -8.85 14.25
CA ILE A 132 16.44 -8.81 14.74
C ILE A 132 17.08 -7.51 14.20
N ILE A 133 17.29 -6.53 15.07
CA ILE A 133 17.94 -5.27 14.75
C ILE A 133 19.44 -5.40 15.07
N LEU A 134 20.27 -5.46 14.04
CA LEU A 134 21.71 -5.47 14.18
C LEU A 134 22.24 -4.05 14.39
N ILE A 135 23.21 -3.94 15.29
CA ILE A 135 23.93 -2.69 15.59
C ILE A 135 25.43 -3.01 15.66
N ASP A 136 26.25 -2.32 14.85
CA ASP A 136 27.71 -2.39 14.99
C ASP A 136 28.17 -1.74 16.30
N ALA A 137 28.80 -2.52 17.17
CA ALA A 137 29.29 -2.06 18.48
C ALA A 137 30.28 -0.90 18.43
N ARG A 138 30.92 -0.66 17.28
CA ARG A 138 31.84 0.47 17.07
C ARG A 138 31.10 1.79 16.92
N HIS A 139 29.91 1.76 16.33
CA HIS A 139 29.14 2.96 15.96
C HIS A 139 27.94 3.21 16.89
N GLY A 140 27.40 2.17 17.53
CA GLY A 140 26.21 2.29 18.38
C GLY A 140 24.94 2.60 17.58
N VAL A 141 23.96 3.23 18.22
CA VAL A 141 22.63 3.47 17.61
C VAL A 141 22.70 4.54 16.52
N LEU A 142 22.43 4.16 15.27
CA LEU A 142 22.43 5.05 14.11
C LEU A 142 21.00 5.49 13.72
N PRO A 143 20.84 6.56 12.91
CA PRO A 143 19.53 6.94 12.36
C PRO A 143 18.82 5.80 11.63
N GLN A 144 19.57 4.95 10.90
CA GLN A 144 19.01 3.77 10.23
C GLN A 144 18.46 2.74 11.23
N THR A 145 19.15 2.52 12.36
CA THR A 145 18.66 1.67 13.46
C THR A 145 17.31 2.17 13.99
N LYS A 146 17.19 3.48 14.19
CA LYS A 146 15.95 4.14 14.64
C LYS A 146 14.82 3.97 13.63
N ARG A 147 15.10 4.27 12.35
CA ARG A 147 14.15 4.13 11.24
C ARG A 147 13.62 2.70 11.11
N HIS A 148 14.51 1.70 11.10
CA HIS A 148 14.12 0.29 11.00
C HIS A 148 13.25 -0.13 12.19
N SER A 149 13.65 0.26 13.40
CA SER A 149 12.86 -0.03 14.60
C SER A 149 11.48 0.62 14.56
N PHE A 150 11.38 1.87 14.09
CA PHE A 150 10.10 2.55 13.91
C PHE A 150 9.19 1.81 12.90
N ILE A 151 9.72 1.43 11.74
CA ILE A 151 8.98 0.69 10.71
C ILE A 151 8.51 -0.68 11.25
N CYS A 152 9.36 -1.40 11.98
CA CYS A 152 8.99 -2.67 12.61
C CYS A 152 7.83 -2.50 13.59
N SER A 153 7.90 -1.48 14.45
CA SER A 153 6.82 -1.16 15.39
C SER A 153 5.53 -0.78 14.66
N LEU A 154 5.63 0.05 13.62
CA LEU A 154 4.51 0.48 12.80
C LEU A 154 3.79 -0.69 12.10
N LEU A 155 4.54 -1.70 11.67
CA LEU A 155 4.03 -2.94 11.06
C LEU A 155 3.62 -3.99 12.12
N GLY A 156 3.55 -3.56 13.38
CA GLY A 156 3.03 -4.31 14.51
C GLY A 156 3.91 -5.48 14.94
N ILE A 157 5.22 -5.44 14.65
CA ILE A 157 6.17 -6.39 15.25
C ILE A 157 6.38 -5.97 16.69
N ARG A 158 6.04 -6.85 17.64
CA ARG A 158 6.10 -6.57 19.08
C ARG A 158 7.34 -7.15 19.76
N ASN A 159 7.96 -8.14 19.13
CA ASN A 159 9.13 -8.84 19.67
C ASN A 159 10.39 -8.43 18.92
N VAL A 160 11.36 -7.89 19.64
CA VAL A 160 12.60 -7.38 19.05
C VAL A 160 13.82 -7.93 19.76
N VAL A 161 14.77 -8.42 18.96
CA VAL A 161 16.13 -8.75 19.40
C VAL A 161 17.07 -7.68 18.89
N VAL A 162 17.81 -7.04 19.79
CA VAL A 162 18.85 -6.08 19.43
C VAL A 162 20.19 -6.81 19.47
N ALA A 163 20.67 -7.18 18.28
CA ALA A 163 21.92 -7.89 18.08
C ALA A 163 23.08 -6.89 18.00
N ILE A 164 23.77 -6.66 19.12
CA ILE A 164 24.94 -5.78 19.17
C ILE A 164 26.13 -6.60 18.64
N ASN A 165 26.41 -6.43 17.35
CA ASN A 165 27.36 -7.21 16.56
C ASN A 165 28.77 -6.59 16.60
N LYS A 166 29.77 -7.38 16.19
CA LYS A 166 31.19 -7.02 16.15
C LYS A 166 31.79 -6.70 17.52
N MET A 167 31.27 -7.36 18.56
CA MET A 167 31.81 -7.24 19.92
C MET A 167 33.28 -7.68 19.99
N ASP A 168 33.75 -8.53 19.07
CA ASP A 168 35.15 -8.93 18.95
C ASP A 168 36.11 -7.79 18.62
N ILE A 169 35.66 -6.77 17.87
CA ILE A 169 36.51 -5.62 17.51
C ILE A 169 36.62 -4.62 18.67
N VAL A 170 35.67 -4.66 19.60
CA VAL A 170 35.66 -3.83 20.82
C VAL A 170 36.04 -4.63 22.07
N ASP A 171 36.74 -5.75 21.89
CA ASP A 171 37.27 -6.61 22.95
C ASP A 171 36.21 -7.08 23.96
N PHE A 172 34.96 -7.28 23.53
CA PHE A 172 33.84 -7.73 24.35
C PHE A 172 33.59 -6.86 25.60
N ARG A 173 33.88 -5.57 25.50
CA ARG A 173 33.71 -4.59 26.58
C ARG A 173 32.25 -4.42 27.02
N GLU A 174 32.00 -4.67 28.31
CA GLU A 174 30.67 -4.52 28.91
C GLU A 174 30.17 -3.07 28.85
N ASP A 175 31.02 -2.09 29.16
CA ASP A 175 30.64 -0.68 29.20
C ASP A 175 30.10 -0.18 27.84
N LYS A 176 30.69 -0.66 26.74
CA LYS A 176 30.23 -0.37 25.38
C LYS A 176 28.88 -1.00 25.09
N PHE A 177 28.68 -2.26 25.46
CA PHE A 177 27.39 -2.93 25.29
C PHE A 177 26.27 -2.23 26.08
N ARG A 178 26.52 -1.90 27.35
CA ARG A 178 25.52 -1.26 28.23
C ARG A 178 25.13 0.12 27.74
N ALA A 179 26.08 0.92 27.24
CA ALA A 179 25.79 2.22 26.65
C ALA A 179 24.86 2.11 25.43
N ILE A 180 25.14 1.17 24.52
CA ILE A 180 24.29 0.95 23.33
C ILE A 180 22.90 0.41 23.73
N GLU A 181 22.84 -0.49 24.72
CA GLU A 181 21.59 -0.99 25.28
C GLU A 181 20.74 0.15 25.85
N GLU A 182 21.33 1.05 26.63
CA GLU A 182 20.64 2.20 27.22
C GLU A 182 20.11 3.15 26.14
N ASP A 183 20.97 3.54 25.18
CA ASP A 183 20.61 4.42 24.07
C ASP A 183 19.45 3.85 23.25
N TYR A 184 19.47 2.55 22.97
CA TYR A 184 18.41 1.90 22.21
C TYR A 184 17.10 1.84 23.00
N ARG A 185 17.16 1.46 24.28
CA ARG A 185 15.99 1.37 25.14
C ARG A 185 15.32 2.72 25.34
N GLU A 186 16.09 3.80 25.47
CA GLU A 186 15.55 5.17 25.56
C GLU A 186 14.71 5.52 24.33
N PHE A 187 15.28 5.30 23.13
CA PHE A 187 14.58 5.52 21.87
C PHE A 187 13.33 4.63 21.74
N ALA A 188 13.44 3.35 22.12
CA ALA A 188 12.37 2.38 21.96
C ALA A 188 11.17 2.61 22.90
N ARG A 189 11.26 3.47 23.92
CA ARG A 189 10.11 3.82 24.79
C ARG A 189 8.95 4.45 24.03
N GLN A 190 9.23 5.08 22.89
CA GLN A 190 8.22 5.71 22.05
C GLN A 190 7.59 4.72 21.03
N LEU A 191 8.03 3.47 21.03
CA LEU A 191 7.60 2.41 20.11
C LEU A 191 6.71 1.39 20.83
N ASP A 192 5.81 0.75 20.08
CA ASP A 192 4.89 -0.28 20.58
C ASP A 192 5.54 -1.67 20.60
N PHE A 193 6.71 -1.78 21.25
CA PHE A 193 7.39 -3.06 21.47
C PHE A 193 7.03 -3.64 22.83
N GLU A 194 6.65 -4.91 22.84
CA GLU A 194 6.35 -5.64 24.07
C GLU A 194 7.62 -6.24 24.70
N THR A 195 8.52 -6.75 23.86
CA THR A 195 9.77 -7.36 24.30
C THR A 195 10.96 -6.82 23.52
N ILE A 196 12.02 -6.44 24.25
CA ILE A 196 13.29 -5.98 23.70
C ILE A 196 14.42 -6.72 24.42
N VAL A 197 15.08 -7.63 23.70
CA VAL A 197 16.20 -8.43 24.20
C VAL A 197 17.49 -8.01 23.52
N CYS A 198 18.41 -7.39 24.26
CA CYS A 198 19.71 -6.98 23.76
C CYS A 198 20.73 -8.12 23.95
N MET A 199 21.45 -8.48 22.90
CA MET A 199 22.40 -9.59 22.90
C MET A 199 23.76 -9.14 22.35
N PRO A 200 24.87 -9.30 23.10
CA PRO A 200 26.21 -9.06 22.56
C PRO A 200 26.61 -10.25 21.69
N LEU A 201 26.98 -10.04 20.42
CA LEU A 201 27.39 -11.14 19.55
C LEU A 201 28.53 -10.77 18.60
N SER A 202 29.15 -11.79 18.01
CA SER A 202 30.03 -11.66 16.85
C SER A 202 29.56 -12.61 15.77
N ALA A 203 28.91 -12.07 14.73
CA ALA A 203 28.45 -12.82 13.56
C ALA A 203 29.60 -13.58 12.88
N LEU A 204 30.79 -12.99 12.85
CA LEU A 204 31.98 -13.57 12.21
C LEU A 204 32.59 -14.69 13.07
N LYS A 205 32.79 -14.45 14.36
CA LYS A 205 33.48 -15.41 15.25
C LYS A 205 32.56 -16.45 15.90
N GLY A 206 31.23 -16.28 15.78
CA GLY A 206 30.24 -17.22 16.30
C GLY A 206 29.87 -16.99 17.78
N ASP A 207 30.44 -15.96 18.42
CA ASP A 207 30.21 -15.66 19.83
C ASP A 207 28.73 -15.30 20.07
N ASN A 208 28.07 -15.99 21.01
CA ASN A 208 26.66 -15.84 21.42
C ASN A 208 25.61 -16.12 20.33
N ILE A 209 25.96 -16.87 19.27
CA ILE A 209 25.00 -17.29 18.23
C ILE A 209 24.33 -18.62 18.60
N LEU A 210 25.10 -19.71 18.62
CA LEU A 210 24.62 -21.04 18.97
C LEU A 210 24.73 -21.31 20.48
N THR A 211 25.88 -21.00 21.06
CA THR A 211 26.21 -21.18 22.47
C THR A 211 26.64 -19.87 23.11
N LYS A 212 26.53 -19.78 24.44
CA LYS A 212 27.07 -18.63 25.18
C LYS A 212 28.59 -18.55 25.01
N SER A 213 29.10 -17.33 24.84
CA SER A 213 30.53 -17.07 24.74
C SER A 213 31.17 -16.93 26.11
N GLU A 214 32.32 -17.58 26.32
CA GLU A 214 33.17 -17.39 27.50
C GLU A 214 33.77 -15.98 27.58
N LYS A 215 33.81 -15.25 26.46
CA LYS A 215 34.34 -13.87 26.39
C LYS A 215 33.37 -12.82 26.94
N THR A 216 32.11 -13.18 27.15
CA THR A 216 31.08 -12.31 27.74
C THR A 216 30.54 -12.91 29.04
N PRO A 217 31.38 -13.12 30.08
CA PRO A 217 30.93 -13.71 31.34
C PRO A 217 29.95 -12.81 32.11
N TRP A 218 29.93 -11.52 31.77
CA TRP A 218 29.02 -10.50 32.31
C TRP A 218 27.61 -10.51 31.67
N TYR A 219 27.40 -11.32 30.61
CA TYR A 219 26.12 -11.43 29.93
C TYR A 219 25.36 -12.70 30.35
N ASP A 220 24.30 -12.51 31.15
CA ASP A 220 23.48 -13.61 31.68
C ASP A 220 22.40 -14.11 30.71
N GLY A 221 22.11 -13.37 29.63
CA GLY A 221 21.07 -13.73 28.67
C GLY A 221 21.41 -14.96 27.81
N SER A 222 20.42 -15.44 27.05
CA SER A 222 20.60 -16.56 26.13
C SER A 222 21.45 -16.19 24.91
N ALA A 223 22.08 -17.19 24.29
CA ALA A 223 22.55 -17.06 22.90
C ALA A 223 21.36 -16.92 21.93
N LEU A 224 21.63 -16.41 20.73
CA LEU A 224 20.60 -16.04 19.75
C LEU A 224 19.72 -17.22 19.33
N LEU A 225 20.31 -18.32 18.83
CA LEU A 225 19.54 -19.44 18.31
C LEU A 225 18.67 -20.11 19.40
N PRO A 226 19.17 -20.43 20.61
CA PRO A 226 18.34 -20.96 21.69
C PRO A 226 17.19 -20.03 22.10
N TYR A 227 17.38 -18.70 21.98
CA TYR A 227 16.28 -17.75 22.20
C TYR A 227 15.23 -17.84 21.09
N LEU A 228 15.64 -17.86 19.83
CA LEU A 228 14.72 -17.99 18.68
C LEU A 228 13.92 -19.31 18.73
N GLU A 229 14.51 -20.38 19.26
CA GLU A 229 13.81 -21.65 19.48
C GLU A 229 12.70 -21.57 20.55
N THR A 230 12.81 -20.66 21.51
CA THR A 230 11.95 -20.63 22.72
C THR A 230 11.02 -19.43 22.79
N VAL A 231 11.31 -18.36 22.03
CA VAL A 231 10.51 -17.14 22.04
C VAL A 231 9.07 -17.42 21.62
N LYS A 232 8.13 -17.07 22.50
CA LYS A 232 6.70 -17.14 22.17
C LYS A 232 6.33 -15.86 21.43
N THR A 233 5.87 -16.01 20.20
CA THR A 233 5.23 -14.91 19.47
C THR A 233 3.75 -14.99 19.77
N GLU A 234 3.16 -13.90 20.26
CA GLU A 234 1.75 -13.89 20.67
C GLU A 234 0.85 -14.43 19.55
N ARG A 235 0.19 -15.56 19.83
CA ARG A 235 -1.12 -15.83 19.25
C ARG A 235 -2.08 -15.01 20.09
N LYS A 236 -2.68 -13.96 19.53
CA LYS A 236 -3.87 -13.34 20.13
C LYS A 236 -4.99 -14.39 20.09
N ASP A 237 -4.97 -15.32 21.05
CA ASP A 237 -6.01 -16.32 21.23
C ASP A 237 -7.31 -15.58 21.60
N GLY A 238 -8.44 -16.01 21.05
CA GLY A 238 -9.74 -15.39 21.31
C GLY A 238 -10.09 -14.17 20.45
N GLN A 239 -9.37 -13.90 19.35
CA GLN A 239 -9.86 -12.94 18.35
C GLN A 239 -11.21 -13.39 17.77
N PRO A 240 -12.14 -12.46 17.49
CA PRO A 240 -13.37 -12.78 16.78
C PRO A 240 -13.11 -13.44 15.42
N PHE A 241 -14.01 -14.35 15.04
CA PHE A 241 -13.98 -14.99 13.73
C PHE A 241 -14.08 -13.96 12.59
N ARG A 242 -13.16 -14.07 11.62
CA ARG A 242 -13.16 -13.31 10.35
C ARG A 242 -12.76 -14.23 9.19
N MET A 243 -13.59 -14.27 8.16
CA MET A 243 -13.27 -14.95 6.90
C MET A 243 -13.72 -14.11 5.71
N PRO A 244 -12.80 -13.39 5.04
CA PRO A 244 -13.07 -12.75 3.77
C PRO A 244 -13.40 -13.79 2.70
N VAL A 245 -14.54 -13.62 2.04
CA VAL A 245 -14.98 -14.48 0.95
C VAL A 245 -14.09 -14.23 -0.27
N GLN A 246 -13.44 -15.29 -0.75
CA GLN A 246 -12.61 -15.30 -1.96
C GLN A 246 -13.40 -15.77 -3.17
N TRP A 247 -14.28 -16.76 -2.98
CA TRP A 247 -14.99 -17.43 -4.06
C TRP A 247 -16.34 -17.96 -3.61
N VAL A 248 -17.33 -17.97 -4.51
CA VAL A 248 -18.64 -18.60 -4.29
C VAL A 248 -18.69 -19.88 -5.10
N ASN A 249 -18.68 -21.02 -4.41
CA ASN A 249 -18.71 -22.34 -5.01
C ASN A 249 -20.17 -22.81 -5.21
N ARG A 250 -20.55 -23.05 -6.47
CA ARG A 250 -21.83 -23.63 -6.88
C ARG A 250 -21.61 -24.65 -8.01
N PRO A 251 -21.20 -25.89 -7.66
CA PRO A 251 -20.98 -26.93 -8.66
C PRO A 251 -22.30 -27.51 -9.20
N ASN A 252 -23.40 -27.39 -8.45
CA ASN A 252 -24.74 -27.83 -8.81
C ASN A 252 -25.80 -26.99 -8.07
N LEU A 253 -27.08 -27.29 -8.31
CA LEU A 253 -28.21 -26.55 -7.74
C LEU A 253 -28.34 -26.72 -6.21
N ASP A 254 -27.83 -27.82 -5.66
CA ASP A 254 -28.01 -28.21 -4.25
C ASP A 254 -26.84 -27.80 -3.35
N PHE A 255 -25.74 -27.30 -3.93
CA PHE A 255 -24.57 -26.89 -3.18
C PHE A 255 -24.23 -25.42 -3.39
N ARG A 256 -24.23 -24.66 -2.30
CA ARG A 256 -23.72 -23.30 -2.23
C ARG A 256 -22.74 -23.17 -1.07
N GLY A 257 -21.47 -22.96 -1.40
CA GLY A 257 -20.41 -22.78 -0.41
C GLY A 257 -19.64 -21.47 -0.64
N PHE A 258 -19.16 -20.87 0.43
CA PHE A 258 -18.35 -19.65 0.41
C PHE A 258 -16.92 -20.01 0.81
N ALA A 259 -16.01 -19.97 -0.15
CA ALA A 259 -14.62 -20.32 0.06
C ALA A 259 -13.80 -19.09 0.46
N GLY A 260 -12.91 -19.27 1.43
CA GLY A 260 -11.99 -18.26 1.92
C GLY A 260 -10.98 -18.85 2.90
N THR A 261 -10.03 -18.01 3.32
CA THR A 261 -9.09 -18.35 4.40
C THR A 261 -9.56 -17.68 5.68
N VAL A 262 -9.62 -18.42 6.78
CA VAL A 262 -9.91 -17.86 8.10
C VAL A 262 -8.76 -16.95 8.51
N VAL A 263 -9.04 -15.67 8.72
CA VAL A 263 -8.04 -14.65 9.02
C VAL A 263 -7.79 -14.51 10.52
N SER A 264 -8.83 -14.69 11.32
CA SER A 264 -8.76 -14.66 12.79
C SER A 264 -9.89 -15.48 13.40
N GLY A 265 -9.72 -15.87 14.66
CA GLY A 265 -10.68 -16.66 15.42
C GLY A 265 -10.83 -18.10 14.94
N GLU A 266 -11.87 -18.75 15.45
CA GLU A 266 -12.30 -20.08 15.04
C GLU A 266 -13.76 -20.08 14.64
N VAL A 267 -14.17 -21.08 13.87
CA VAL A 267 -15.57 -21.32 13.49
C VAL A 267 -15.90 -22.80 13.54
N ARG A 268 -17.12 -23.11 13.97
CA ARG A 268 -17.69 -24.45 14.09
C ARG A 268 -19.05 -24.50 13.39
N PRO A 269 -19.50 -25.68 12.92
CA PRO A 269 -20.89 -25.88 12.56
C PRO A 269 -21.83 -25.51 13.72
N GLY A 270 -22.88 -24.76 13.42
CA GLY A 270 -23.85 -24.21 14.38
C GLY A 270 -23.55 -22.78 14.84
N ASP A 271 -22.34 -22.25 14.61
CA ASP A 271 -21.98 -20.89 15.03
C ASP A 271 -22.79 -19.83 14.29
N GLU A 272 -23.25 -18.82 15.03
CA GLU A 272 -23.92 -17.66 14.46
C GLU A 272 -22.92 -16.70 13.80
N VAL A 273 -23.16 -16.44 12.53
CA VAL A 273 -22.33 -15.56 11.69
C VAL A 273 -23.15 -14.44 11.07
N VAL A 274 -22.46 -13.37 10.71
CA VAL A 274 -23.00 -12.22 9.97
C VAL A 274 -22.20 -12.01 8.70
N ILE A 275 -22.90 -11.76 7.59
CA ILE A 275 -22.31 -11.43 6.30
C ILE A 275 -22.22 -9.91 6.21
N LEU A 276 -21.02 -9.38 5.99
CA LEU A 276 -20.76 -7.94 5.86
C LEU A 276 -20.32 -7.63 4.42
N PRO A 277 -20.81 -6.54 3.81
CA PRO A 277 -21.49 -5.39 4.44
C PRO A 277 -23.02 -5.51 4.59
N SER A 278 -23.66 -6.60 4.10
CA SER A 278 -25.13 -6.71 4.06
C SER A 278 -25.81 -6.74 5.44
N GLY A 279 -25.11 -7.19 6.47
CA GLY A 279 -25.60 -7.32 7.84
C GLY A 279 -26.52 -8.52 8.07
N LYS A 280 -26.72 -9.38 7.05
CA LYS A 280 -27.57 -10.58 7.17
C LYS A 280 -26.92 -11.56 8.13
N ARG A 281 -27.72 -12.14 9.03
CA ARG A 281 -27.29 -13.14 10.01
C ARG A 281 -27.77 -14.52 9.59
N THR A 282 -26.98 -15.55 9.91
CA THR A 282 -27.30 -16.96 9.69
C THR A 282 -26.36 -17.82 10.55
N LYS A 283 -26.40 -19.14 10.38
CA LYS A 283 -25.50 -20.08 11.04
C LYS A 283 -24.66 -20.86 10.04
N VAL A 284 -23.50 -21.30 10.47
CA VAL A 284 -22.65 -22.19 9.68
C VAL A 284 -23.24 -23.60 9.71
N ALA A 285 -23.65 -24.11 8.56
CA ALA A 285 -24.17 -25.47 8.46
C ALA A 285 -23.02 -26.50 8.43
N ARG A 286 -22.01 -26.28 7.58
CA ARG A 286 -20.88 -27.20 7.39
C ARG A 286 -19.61 -26.44 7.05
N ILE A 287 -18.48 -27.01 7.41
CA ILE A 287 -17.14 -26.57 7.01
C ILE A 287 -16.58 -27.65 6.09
N VAL A 288 -16.45 -27.33 4.80
CA VAL A 288 -16.11 -28.30 3.75
C VAL A 288 -14.68 -28.07 3.26
N THR A 289 -13.94 -29.14 3.09
CA THR A 289 -12.61 -29.16 2.45
C THR A 289 -12.51 -30.28 1.43
N ARG A 290 -11.37 -30.39 0.74
CA ARG A 290 -11.09 -31.50 -0.18
C ARG A 290 -11.16 -32.86 0.52
N GLU A 291 -10.69 -32.93 1.76
CA GLU A 291 -10.55 -34.16 2.55
C GLU A 291 -11.85 -34.55 3.27
N GLY A 292 -12.89 -33.74 3.12
CA GLY A 292 -14.18 -33.91 3.78
C GLY A 292 -14.54 -32.74 4.69
N ASP A 293 -15.55 -32.96 5.52
CA ASP A 293 -16.06 -31.94 6.42
C ASP A 293 -15.23 -31.85 7.70
N LEU A 294 -15.08 -30.64 8.23
CA LEU A 294 -14.35 -30.36 9.46
C LEU A 294 -15.29 -30.02 10.60
N ALA A 295 -14.91 -30.44 11.80
CA ALA A 295 -15.59 -30.07 13.04
C ALA A 295 -15.34 -28.60 13.45
N PHE A 296 -14.20 -28.03 13.03
CA PHE A 296 -13.87 -26.62 13.24
C PHE A 296 -12.80 -26.16 12.23
N ALA A 297 -12.67 -24.85 12.05
CA ALA A 297 -11.58 -24.23 11.32
C ALA A 297 -11.04 -23.02 12.08
N ASP A 298 -9.72 -22.88 12.09
CA ASP A 298 -8.96 -21.85 12.79
C ASP A 298 -8.16 -20.99 11.80
N LYS A 299 -7.47 -19.98 12.33
CA LYS A 299 -6.66 -19.03 11.56
C LYS A 299 -5.70 -19.71 10.57
N ASN A 300 -5.58 -19.10 9.38
CA ASN A 300 -4.79 -19.55 8.22
C ASN A 300 -5.30 -20.81 7.52
N ARG A 301 -6.42 -21.38 7.95
CA ARG A 301 -7.03 -22.52 7.27
C ARG A 301 -7.93 -22.07 6.11
N ALA A 302 -7.69 -22.62 4.92
CA ALA A 302 -8.55 -22.41 3.75
C ALA A 302 -9.71 -23.41 3.78
N VAL A 303 -10.95 -22.90 3.79
CA VAL A 303 -12.17 -23.71 3.94
C VAL A 303 -13.29 -23.18 3.05
N THR A 304 -14.31 -24.01 2.82
CA THR A 304 -15.58 -23.60 2.23
C THR A 304 -16.68 -23.71 3.28
N LEU A 305 -17.34 -22.62 3.62
CA LEU A 305 -18.48 -22.64 4.55
C LEU A 305 -19.80 -22.77 3.78
N THR A 306 -20.66 -23.70 4.20
CA THR A 306 -22.08 -23.66 3.82
C THR A 306 -22.88 -23.04 4.96
N LEU A 307 -23.95 -22.32 4.64
CA LEU A 307 -24.79 -21.64 5.62
C LEU A 307 -26.15 -22.35 5.72
N GLU A 308 -26.83 -22.21 6.85
CA GLU A 308 -28.17 -22.81 7.06
C GLU A 308 -29.25 -22.12 6.20
N ASP A 309 -29.19 -20.79 6.11
CA ASP A 309 -30.16 -20.01 5.33
C ASP A 309 -29.60 -19.64 3.95
N GLU A 310 -30.49 -19.36 3.00
CA GLU A 310 -30.14 -18.82 1.69
C GLU A 310 -29.72 -17.35 1.76
N VAL A 311 -28.53 -17.10 2.33
CA VAL A 311 -27.93 -15.77 2.40
C VAL A 311 -26.95 -15.56 1.25
N ASP A 312 -27.00 -14.36 0.66
CA ASP A 312 -26.04 -13.95 -0.35
C ASP A 312 -24.77 -13.35 0.26
N ALA A 313 -23.63 -13.86 -0.20
CA ALA A 313 -22.31 -13.28 -0.03
C ALA A 313 -21.54 -13.38 -1.37
N SER A 314 -20.67 -12.42 -1.63
CA SER A 314 -19.86 -12.33 -2.84
C SER A 314 -18.38 -12.13 -2.51
N ARG A 315 -17.51 -12.24 -3.52
CA ARG A 315 -16.08 -11.98 -3.34
C ARG A 315 -15.86 -10.58 -2.77
N GLY A 316 -15.06 -10.48 -1.71
CA GLY A 316 -14.79 -9.23 -1.01
C GLY A 316 -15.76 -8.92 0.13
N ASP A 317 -16.83 -9.69 0.31
CA ASP A 317 -17.62 -9.70 1.54
C ASP A 317 -16.87 -10.46 2.64
N VAL A 318 -17.28 -10.25 3.89
CA VAL A 318 -16.65 -10.88 5.06
C VAL A 318 -17.72 -11.61 5.85
N ILE A 319 -17.48 -12.89 6.13
CA ILE A 319 -18.25 -13.66 7.11
C ILE A 319 -17.55 -13.47 8.46
N ALA A 320 -18.28 -12.98 9.44
CA ALA A 320 -17.75 -12.64 10.76
C ALA A 320 -18.62 -13.23 11.88
N ALA A 321 -18.06 -13.40 13.08
CA ALA A 321 -18.84 -13.77 14.27
C ALA A 321 -19.99 -12.76 14.53
N ALA A 322 -21.22 -13.25 14.70
CA ALA A 322 -22.39 -12.39 14.84
C ALA A 322 -22.41 -11.57 16.15
N GLY A 323 -21.76 -12.08 17.20
CA GLY A 323 -21.60 -11.40 18.49
C GLY A 323 -20.53 -10.30 18.52
N SER A 324 -19.65 -10.26 17.51
CA SER A 324 -18.59 -9.27 17.38
C SER A 324 -18.38 -8.93 15.89
N PRO A 325 -19.34 -8.21 15.26
CA PRO A 325 -19.24 -7.84 13.86
C PRO A 325 -18.07 -6.88 13.62
N ALA A 326 -17.42 -7.00 12.45
CA ALA A 326 -16.38 -6.06 12.02
C ALA A 326 -16.96 -4.67 11.74
N GLU A 327 -16.11 -3.64 11.83
CA GLU A 327 -16.49 -2.28 11.50
C GLU A 327 -16.73 -2.07 10.00
N GLN A 328 -17.52 -1.06 9.68
CA GLN A 328 -17.80 -0.67 8.30
C GLN A 328 -17.77 0.84 8.13
N ALA A 329 -16.92 1.34 7.24
CA ALA A 329 -16.87 2.78 6.97
C ALA A 329 -16.43 3.09 5.55
N GLY A 330 -16.96 4.19 5.02
CA GLY A 330 -16.48 4.81 3.77
C GLY A 330 -15.46 5.93 4.02
N GLN A 331 -15.18 6.26 5.28
CA GLN A 331 -14.14 7.20 5.66
C GLN A 331 -13.34 6.64 6.81
N LEU A 332 -12.02 6.64 6.67
CA LEU A 332 -11.09 5.96 7.56
C LEU A 332 -9.94 6.90 7.89
N GLN A 333 -9.36 6.76 9.07
CA GLN A 333 -8.01 7.21 9.32
C GLN A 333 -7.06 6.03 9.12
N ALA A 334 -5.92 6.28 8.48
CA ALA A 334 -4.86 5.30 8.34
C ALA A 334 -3.48 5.95 8.40
N LYS A 335 -2.50 5.18 8.85
CA LYS A 335 -1.08 5.47 8.61
C LYS A 335 -0.70 4.85 7.27
N ILE A 336 0.01 5.60 6.44
CA ILE A 336 0.46 5.16 5.12
C ILE A 336 1.97 5.31 5.02
N ILE A 337 2.62 4.27 4.50
CA ILE A 337 4.00 4.29 4.02
C ILE A 337 3.92 4.52 2.51
N TRP A 338 4.41 5.66 2.05
CA TRP A 338 4.45 5.96 0.62
C TRP A 338 5.65 5.27 -0.03
N MET A 339 5.42 4.62 -1.16
CA MET A 339 6.41 3.75 -1.81
C MET A 339 6.70 4.15 -3.25
N ASP A 340 6.01 5.15 -3.80
CA ASP A 340 6.24 5.60 -5.17
C ASP A 340 7.20 6.79 -5.23
N GLU A 341 7.88 6.96 -6.36
CA GLU A 341 8.74 8.13 -6.61
C GLU A 341 7.90 9.38 -6.88
N GLU A 342 6.75 9.22 -7.54
CA GLU A 342 5.77 10.29 -7.66
C GLU A 342 5.16 10.60 -6.30
N GLU A 343 5.12 11.87 -5.92
CA GLU A 343 4.58 12.27 -4.63
C GLU A 343 3.08 11.94 -4.52
N MET A 344 2.68 11.52 -3.32
CA MET A 344 1.26 11.41 -2.97
C MET A 344 0.62 12.80 -3.01
N LEU A 345 -0.43 12.95 -3.82
CA LEU A 345 -1.18 14.21 -3.92
C LEU A 345 -2.55 14.08 -3.23
N PRO A 346 -2.89 14.98 -2.29
CA PRO A 346 -4.24 15.05 -1.74
C PRO A 346 -5.28 15.22 -2.83
N GLY A 347 -6.41 14.53 -2.69
CA GLY A 347 -7.49 14.59 -3.67
C GLY A 347 -7.27 13.72 -4.91
N ARG A 348 -6.08 13.13 -5.11
CA ARG A 348 -5.87 12.17 -6.20
C ARG A 348 -6.60 10.86 -5.89
N GLN A 349 -7.17 10.24 -6.93
CA GLN A 349 -7.84 8.95 -6.78
C GLN A 349 -6.88 7.79 -7.03
N TYR A 350 -6.98 6.79 -6.15
CA TYR A 350 -6.24 5.53 -6.16
C TYR A 350 -7.22 4.36 -6.06
N ILE A 351 -6.75 3.14 -6.26
CA ILE A 351 -7.49 1.93 -5.88
C ILE A 351 -6.95 1.45 -4.54
N LEU A 352 -7.80 1.40 -3.52
CA LEU A 352 -7.49 0.71 -2.28
C LEU A 352 -7.83 -0.76 -2.43
N LYS A 353 -6.86 -1.63 -2.20
CA LYS A 353 -7.06 -3.08 -2.11
C LYS A 353 -6.88 -3.55 -0.68
N SER A 354 -7.93 -4.11 -0.10
CA SER A 354 -7.88 -4.79 1.20
C SER A 354 -8.49 -6.18 1.04
N ASN A 355 -7.76 -7.22 1.48
CA ASN A 355 -8.12 -8.61 1.27
C ASN A 355 -8.51 -8.89 -0.20
N ASN A 356 -9.75 -9.30 -0.44
CA ASN A 356 -10.29 -9.65 -1.76
C ASN A 356 -11.08 -8.52 -2.42
N ARG A 357 -11.09 -7.31 -1.84
CA ARG A 357 -11.89 -6.18 -2.28
C ARG A 357 -10.99 -5.06 -2.80
N MET A 358 -11.39 -4.48 -3.93
CA MET A 358 -10.77 -3.29 -4.53
C MET A 358 -11.81 -2.18 -4.58
N ILE A 359 -11.50 -1.02 -4.01
CA ILE A 359 -12.42 0.11 -3.89
C ILE A 359 -11.67 1.38 -4.31
N PRO A 360 -12.23 2.20 -5.22
CA PRO A 360 -11.70 3.54 -5.47
C PRO A 360 -11.64 4.36 -4.18
N ALA A 361 -10.47 4.91 -3.91
CA ALA A 361 -10.15 5.62 -2.70
C ALA A 361 -9.45 6.94 -3.02
N GLN A 362 -9.57 7.89 -2.11
CA GLN A 362 -8.93 9.19 -2.18
C GLN A 362 -8.30 9.51 -0.83
N ILE A 363 -7.05 9.94 -0.83
CA ILE A 363 -6.45 10.56 0.35
C ILE A 363 -6.98 11.99 0.41
N THR A 364 -7.85 12.25 1.38
CA THR A 364 -8.54 13.55 1.51
C THR A 364 -7.73 14.59 2.24
N ASP A 365 -6.98 14.16 3.25
CA ASP A 365 -6.21 15.05 4.11
C ASP A 365 -5.00 14.29 4.67
N LEU A 366 -3.83 14.91 4.56
CA LEU A 366 -2.61 14.45 5.22
C LEU A 366 -2.47 15.27 6.50
N LYS A 367 -2.73 14.65 7.65
CA LYS A 367 -2.71 15.37 8.93
C LYS A 367 -1.30 15.81 9.28
N HIS A 368 -0.36 14.89 9.16
CA HIS A 368 1.06 15.13 9.36
C HIS A 368 1.88 14.00 8.75
N ARG A 369 3.13 14.30 8.42
CA ARG A 369 4.20 13.34 8.15
C ARG A 369 4.88 12.99 9.47
N ILE A 370 5.44 11.80 9.55
CA ILE A 370 6.20 11.36 10.72
C ILE A 370 7.67 11.30 10.31
N ASP A 371 8.52 12.07 10.98
CA ASP A 371 9.97 11.91 10.82
C ASP A 371 10.38 10.57 11.46
N VAL A 372 10.91 9.67 10.66
CA VAL A 372 11.26 8.32 11.10
C VAL A 372 12.49 8.27 12.03
N ASN A 373 13.28 9.34 12.10
CA ASN A 373 14.48 9.42 12.93
C ASN A 373 14.19 10.07 14.29
N THR A 374 13.29 11.07 14.32
CA THR A 374 12.93 11.81 15.55
C THR A 374 11.56 11.49 16.11
N LEU A 375 10.70 10.83 15.33
CA LEU A 375 9.29 10.56 15.61
C LEU A 375 8.42 11.82 15.72
N GLU A 376 8.93 12.97 15.27
CA GLU A 376 8.20 14.23 15.27
C GLU A 376 7.15 14.28 14.16
N HIS A 377 6.04 14.94 14.47
CA HIS A 377 4.96 15.20 13.51
C HIS A 377 5.28 16.45 12.70
N LEU A 378 5.61 16.27 11.43
CA LEU A 378 5.92 17.33 10.49
C LEU A 378 4.68 17.72 9.67
N SER A 379 4.45 19.02 9.49
CA SER A 379 3.43 19.48 8.56
C SER A 379 3.82 19.17 7.11
N GLY A 380 2.83 18.87 6.29
CA GLY A 380 3.00 18.55 4.88
C GLY A 380 1.66 18.32 4.21
N LYS A 381 1.60 18.55 2.89
CA LYS A 381 0.44 18.20 2.08
C LYS A 381 0.66 16.93 1.28
N THR A 382 1.91 16.61 0.92
CA THR A 382 2.27 15.46 0.09
C THR A 382 3.11 14.46 0.88
N LEU A 383 3.25 13.24 0.38
CA LEU A 383 4.22 12.24 0.86
C LEU A 383 5.18 11.89 -0.27
N LYS A 384 6.47 11.94 0.01
CA LYS A 384 7.54 11.49 -0.89
C LYS A 384 7.86 10.01 -0.68
N LEU A 385 8.63 9.44 -1.58
CA LEU A 385 9.15 8.07 -1.45
C LEU A 385 9.69 7.81 -0.03
N ASN A 386 9.22 6.74 0.60
CA ASN A 386 9.58 6.28 1.94
C ASN A 386 9.15 7.20 3.09
N GLU A 387 8.40 8.27 2.83
CA GLU A 387 7.77 9.05 3.89
C GLU A 387 6.55 8.31 4.45
N ILE A 388 6.32 8.51 5.74
CA ILE A 388 5.21 7.93 6.49
C ILE A 388 4.29 9.06 6.92
N GLY A 389 2.99 8.90 6.74
CA GLY A 389 2.01 9.92 7.08
C GLY A 389 0.75 9.36 7.70
N GLU A 390 0.14 10.12 8.60
CA GLU A 390 -1.21 9.88 9.08
C GLU A 390 -2.20 10.65 8.21
N CYS A 391 -3.15 9.94 7.60
CA CYS A 391 -4.06 10.53 6.63
C CYS A 391 -5.51 10.05 6.79
N ASN A 392 -6.42 10.86 6.26
CA ASN A 392 -7.83 10.53 6.15
C ASN A 392 -8.13 10.04 4.74
N LEU A 393 -8.76 8.88 4.63
CA LEU A 393 -9.19 8.26 3.38
C LEU A 393 -10.69 8.42 3.21
N SER A 394 -11.13 8.69 1.98
CA SER A 394 -12.52 8.58 1.55
C SER A 394 -12.63 7.51 0.48
N LEU A 395 -13.59 6.61 0.67
CA LEU A 395 -13.86 5.45 -0.17
C LEU A 395 -15.23 5.63 -0.84
N THR A 396 -15.36 5.16 -2.08
CA THR A 396 -16.65 5.20 -2.80
C THR A 396 -17.67 4.21 -2.24
N GLN A 397 -17.22 3.19 -1.50
CA GLN A 397 -18.05 2.18 -0.84
C GLN A 397 -17.56 1.96 0.58
N ARG A 398 -18.44 1.42 1.45
CA ARG A 398 -18.03 1.03 2.80
C ARG A 398 -17.09 -0.17 2.74
N LEU A 399 -15.91 -0.02 3.33
CA LEU A 399 -14.98 -1.11 3.56
C LEU A 399 -15.33 -1.79 4.89
N VAL A 400 -15.33 -3.12 4.90
CA VAL A 400 -15.40 -3.93 6.13
C VAL A 400 -13.97 -4.11 6.63
N PHE A 401 -13.69 -3.73 7.88
CA PHE A 401 -12.35 -3.78 8.45
C PHE A 401 -12.39 -3.98 9.97
N ASP A 402 -11.25 -4.34 10.53
CA ASP A 402 -10.94 -4.16 11.96
C ASP A 402 -9.69 -3.25 12.03
N PRO A 403 -9.48 -2.49 13.12
CA PRO A 403 -8.24 -1.75 13.32
C PRO A 403 -7.00 -2.63 13.14
N TYR A 404 -5.93 -2.11 12.54
CA TYR A 404 -4.71 -2.88 12.25
C TYR A 404 -4.08 -3.47 13.51
N GLN A 405 -4.15 -2.73 14.63
CA GLN A 405 -3.66 -3.20 15.93
C GLN A 405 -4.45 -4.41 16.47
N ASP A 406 -5.73 -4.49 16.12
CA ASP A 406 -6.60 -5.59 16.54
C ASP A 406 -6.46 -6.78 15.61
N ASN A 407 -6.47 -6.56 14.30
CA ASN A 407 -6.34 -7.60 13.29
C ASN A 407 -5.58 -7.08 12.06
N LYS A 408 -4.29 -7.42 11.96
CA LYS A 408 -3.40 -6.98 10.87
C LYS A 408 -3.94 -7.27 9.47
N ALA A 409 -4.56 -8.43 9.26
CA ALA A 409 -5.03 -8.84 7.94
C ALA A 409 -6.35 -8.16 7.54
N MET A 410 -7.20 -7.79 8.52
CA MET A 410 -8.40 -6.99 8.26
C MET A 410 -8.13 -5.48 8.20
N GLY A 411 -7.09 -5.01 8.90
CA GLY A 411 -6.74 -3.59 8.99
C GLY A 411 -5.63 -3.13 8.05
N SER A 412 -5.11 -4.00 7.18
CA SER A 412 -4.11 -3.62 6.16
C SER A 412 -4.74 -3.41 4.79
N PHE A 413 -4.13 -2.53 4.01
CA PHE A 413 -4.45 -2.33 2.61
C PHE A 413 -3.23 -1.84 1.84
N ILE A 414 -3.32 -1.92 0.52
CA ILE A 414 -2.41 -1.24 -0.40
C ILE A 414 -3.16 -0.20 -1.23
N LEU A 415 -2.46 0.84 -1.63
CA LEU A 415 -2.91 1.80 -2.63
C LEU A 415 -2.24 1.48 -3.96
N ILE A 416 -3.04 1.48 -5.02
CA ILE A 416 -2.62 1.17 -6.38
C ILE A 416 -2.96 2.37 -7.26
N ASP A 417 -2.02 2.80 -8.08
CA ASP A 417 -2.27 3.85 -9.07
C ASP A 417 -3.21 3.35 -10.17
N ARG A 418 -4.14 4.22 -10.59
CA ARG A 418 -5.23 3.86 -11.53
C ARG A 418 -4.79 3.78 -12.98
N LEU A 419 -3.68 4.42 -13.33
CA LEU A 419 -3.15 4.48 -14.68
C LEU A 419 -2.09 3.40 -14.88
N THR A 420 -1.13 3.30 -13.96
CA THR A 420 0.04 2.42 -14.09
C THR A 420 -0.21 1.03 -13.50
N ASN A 421 -1.22 0.88 -12.63
CA ASN A 421 -1.44 -0.31 -11.80
C ASN A 421 -0.28 -0.65 -10.86
N THR A 422 0.64 0.29 -10.59
CA THR A 422 1.71 0.10 -9.61
C THR A 422 1.18 0.25 -8.19
N THR A 423 1.77 -0.49 -7.24
CA THR A 423 1.48 -0.30 -5.82
C THR A 423 2.25 0.90 -5.29
N VAL A 424 1.54 1.96 -4.95
CA VAL A 424 2.13 3.26 -4.56
C VAL A 424 2.26 3.45 -3.06
N GLY A 425 1.54 2.66 -2.26
CA GLY A 425 1.64 2.74 -0.81
C GLY A 425 1.04 1.54 -0.09
N VAL A 426 1.48 1.34 1.16
CA VAL A 426 0.89 0.38 2.11
C VAL A 426 0.27 1.19 3.24
N GLY A 427 -0.89 0.76 3.73
CA GLY A 427 -1.56 1.44 4.81
C GLY A 427 -2.13 0.53 5.89
N MET A 428 -2.21 1.09 7.08
CA MET A 428 -2.68 0.48 8.31
C MET A 428 -3.84 1.32 8.84
N ILE A 429 -5.04 0.75 8.82
CA ILE A 429 -6.27 1.40 9.26
C ILE A 429 -6.24 1.52 10.78
N ASP A 430 -6.50 2.72 11.29
CA ASP A 430 -6.64 2.97 12.71
C ASP A 430 -8.11 2.86 13.12
N TYR A 431 -8.97 3.77 12.63
CA TYR A 431 -10.40 3.76 12.97
C TYR A 431 -11.29 4.45 11.91
N ALA A 432 -12.60 4.21 12.02
CA ALA A 432 -13.61 4.86 11.19
C ALA A 432 -13.81 6.35 11.54
N LEU A 433 -13.82 7.21 10.52
CA LEU A 433 -14.18 8.61 10.69
C LEU A 433 -15.71 8.77 10.73
N ARG A 434 -16.24 9.23 11.85
CA ARG A 434 -17.68 9.36 12.11
C ARG A 434 -18.28 10.67 11.59
N ARG A 435 -17.98 11.11 10.35
CA ARG A 435 -18.38 12.45 9.92
C ARG A 435 -19.81 12.62 9.40
N SER A 436 -20.56 11.56 9.09
CA SER A 436 -21.94 11.77 8.61
C SER A 436 -22.76 10.48 8.51
N LYS A 437 -23.30 9.99 9.64
CA LYS A 437 -24.40 9.01 9.60
C LYS A 437 -25.75 9.63 9.19
N ASN A 438 -25.83 10.96 9.10
CA ASN A 438 -27.08 11.71 8.96
C ASN A 438 -27.29 12.34 7.56
N VAL A 439 -26.41 12.08 6.59
CA VAL A 439 -26.55 12.63 5.23
C VAL A 439 -27.07 11.51 4.33
N HIS A 440 -28.38 11.50 4.11
CA HIS A 440 -29.01 10.64 3.13
C HIS A 440 -29.20 11.41 1.83
N TRP A 441 -28.93 10.76 0.69
CA TRP A 441 -29.36 11.29 -0.61
C TRP A 441 -30.88 11.34 -0.63
N GLN A 442 -31.43 12.56 -0.67
CA GLN A 442 -32.86 12.75 -0.82
C GLN A 442 -33.23 12.51 -2.28
N ALA A 443 -34.12 11.55 -2.53
CA ALA A 443 -34.74 11.41 -3.85
C ALA A 443 -35.60 12.65 -4.10
N LEU A 444 -35.23 13.46 -5.09
CA LEU A 444 -35.99 14.63 -5.50
C LEU A 444 -37.02 14.20 -6.55
N GLU A 445 -38.25 14.73 -6.45
CA GLU A 445 -39.30 14.46 -7.45
C GLU A 445 -38.98 15.06 -8.83
N VAL A 446 -38.16 16.11 -8.86
CA VAL A 446 -37.64 16.71 -10.09
C VAL A 446 -36.21 16.21 -10.30
N ASP A 447 -36.07 15.22 -11.17
CA ASP A 447 -34.80 14.60 -11.54
C ASP A 447 -34.14 15.27 -12.77
N LYS A 448 -32.93 14.78 -13.13
CA LYS A 448 -32.17 15.27 -14.29
C LYS A 448 -32.98 15.18 -15.59
N GLU A 449 -33.77 14.12 -15.76
CA GLU A 449 -34.55 13.88 -16.98
C GLU A 449 -35.71 14.88 -17.12
N ALA A 450 -36.40 15.19 -16.01
CA ALA A 450 -37.42 16.24 -15.97
C ALA A 450 -36.83 17.61 -16.36
N ARG A 451 -35.60 17.92 -15.90
CA ARG A 451 -34.92 19.19 -16.24
C ARG A 451 -34.48 19.22 -17.71
N ARG A 452 -33.98 18.12 -18.26
CA ARG A 452 -33.64 17.98 -19.69
C ARG A 452 -34.86 18.17 -20.60
N LYS A 453 -36.02 17.63 -20.21
CA LYS A 453 -37.29 17.85 -20.93
C LYS A 453 -37.71 19.33 -20.94
N LEU A 454 -37.48 20.05 -19.84
CA LEU A 454 -37.78 21.47 -19.74
C LEU A 454 -36.87 22.31 -20.65
N THR A 455 -35.59 21.95 -20.75
CA THR A 455 -34.61 22.68 -21.57
C THR A 455 -34.61 22.27 -23.04
N GLY A 456 -35.21 21.13 -23.40
CA GLY A 456 -35.21 20.61 -24.78
C GLY A 456 -33.80 20.32 -25.29
N GLN A 457 -32.93 19.82 -24.41
CA GLN A 457 -31.54 19.45 -24.72
C GLN A 457 -31.06 18.33 -23.80
N LYS A 458 -30.07 17.57 -24.26
CA LYS A 458 -29.33 16.63 -23.39
C LYS A 458 -28.20 17.40 -22.72
N SER A 459 -28.25 17.53 -21.40
CA SER A 459 -27.16 18.14 -20.63
C SER A 459 -25.88 17.30 -20.69
N ALA A 460 -24.74 17.96 -20.82
CA ALA A 460 -23.42 17.33 -20.89
C ALA A 460 -22.33 18.31 -20.43
N MET A 461 -21.15 17.77 -20.09
CA MET A 461 -19.94 18.50 -19.76
C MET A 461 -18.97 18.45 -20.94
N LEU A 462 -18.70 19.61 -21.53
CA LEU A 462 -17.66 19.81 -22.52
C LEU A 462 -16.36 20.19 -21.80
N TRP A 463 -15.43 19.24 -21.67
CA TRP A 463 -14.17 19.44 -20.97
C TRP A 463 -13.04 19.79 -21.93
N PHE A 464 -12.68 21.07 -22.01
CA PHE A 464 -11.58 21.55 -22.83
C PHE A 464 -10.26 21.44 -22.07
N THR A 465 -9.33 20.64 -22.60
CA THR A 465 -7.98 20.42 -22.04
C THR A 465 -6.88 20.74 -23.06
N GLY A 466 -5.71 21.16 -22.59
CA GLY A 466 -4.60 21.60 -23.46
C GLY A 466 -3.68 22.62 -22.78
N LEU A 467 -2.54 22.91 -23.41
CA LEU A 467 -1.52 23.84 -22.88
C LEU A 467 -2.04 25.28 -22.71
N SER A 468 -1.42 26.06 -21.82
CA SER A 468 -1.73 27.52 -21.74
C SER A 468 -1.53 28.16 -23.12
N GLY A 469 -2.40 29.10 -23.54
CA GLY A 469 -2.27 29.69 -24.88
C GLY A 469 -2.68 28.79 -26.07
N SER A 470 -3.13 27.55 -25.84
CA SER A 470 -3.64 26.67 -26.90
C SER A 470 -4.98 27.11 -27.52
N GLY A 471 -5.65 28.11 -26.95
CA GLY A 471 -6.92 28.63 -27.46
C GLY A 471 -8.20 28.06 -26.83
N LYS A 472 -8.09 27.24 -25.76
CA LYS A 472 -9.26 26.64 -25.06
C LYS A 472 -10.38 27.63 -24.74
N SER A 473 -10.09 28.69 -23.98
CA SER A 473 -11.12 29.66 -23.57
C SER A 473 -11.70 30.42 -24.76
N THR A 474 -10.88 30.66 -25.82
CA THR A 474 -11.36 31.26 -27.07
C THR A 474 -12.37 30.36 -27.77
N VAL A 475 -12.04 29.07 -27.95
CA VAL A 475 -12.93 28.10 -28.59
C VAL A 475 -14.19 27.89 -27.73
N ALA A 476 -14.04 27.72 -26.41
CA ALA A 476 -15.18 27.56 -25.49
C ALA A 476 -16.16 28.73 -25.55
N ASN A 477 -15.68 29.98 -25.57
CA ASN A 477 -16.52 31.17 -25.71
C ASN A 477 -17.27 31.20 -27.06
N LEU A 478 -16.61 30.79 -28.15
CA LEU A 478 -17.27 30.72 -29.47
C LEU A 478 -18.32 29.61 -29.53
N VAL A 479 -18.06 28.46 -28.91
CA VAL A 479 -19.05 27.38 -28.77
C VAL A 479 -20.25 27.86 -27.93
N GLU A 480 -20.01 28.51 -26.78
CA GLU A 480 -21.07 29.06 -25.94
C GLU A 480 -21.95 30.06 -26.72
N LYS A 481 -21.32 30.99 -27.45
CA LYS A 481 -22.05 31.96 -28.29
C LYS A 481 -22.95 31.26 -29.32
N ARG A 482 -22.42 30.25 -30.03
CA ARG A 482 -23.19 29.50 -31.04
C ARG A 482 -24.35 28.71 -30.41
N LEU A 483 -24.12 28.05 -29.28
CA LEU A 483 -25.16 27.31 -28.56
C LEU A 483 -26.25 28.25 -28.02
N HIS A 484 -25.86 29.42 -27.51
CA HIS A 484 -26.79 30.47 -27.09
C HIS A 484 -27.65 30.97 -28.27
N ASP A 485 -27.05 31.20 -29.43
CA ASP A 485 -27.78 31.59 -30.66
C ASP A 485 -28.76 30.49 -31.13
N LEU A 486 -28.51 29.22 -30.78
CA LEU A 486 -29.43 28.08 -30.98
C LEU A 486 -30.47 27.91 -29.85
N GLY A 487 -30.53 28.84 -28.90
CA GLY A 487 -31.48 28.81 -27.78
C GLY A 487 -31.18 27.75 -26.72
N LYS A 488 -29.94 27.26 -26.64
CA LYS A 488 -29.53 26.25 -25.67
C LYS A 488 -29.07 26.86 -24.36
N LEU A 489 -29.39 26.19 -23.26
CA LEU A 489 -28.99 26.61 -21.92
C LEU A 489 -27.57 26.13 -21.63
N THR A 490 -26.63 27.06 -21.58
CA THR A 490 -25.20 26.81 -21.38
C THR A 490 -24.63 27.56 -20.19
N TYR A 491 -23.46 27.11 -19.71
CA TYR A 491 -22.66 27.88 -18.77
C TYR A 491 -21.16 27.56 -18.94
N VAL A 492 -20.33 28.59 -19.14
CA VAL A 492 -18.86 28.45 -19.17
C VAL A 492 -18.24 28.61 -17.79
N MET A 493 -17.50 27.59 -17.38
CA MET A 493 -16.57 27.57 -16.26
C MET A 493 -15.14 27.77 -16.76
N ASP A 494 -14.64 29.00 -16.64
CA ASP A 494 -13.26 29.35 -16.99
C ASP A 494 -12.31 29.25 -15.79
N GLY A 495 -11.09 28.77 -16.06
CA GLY A 495 -10.06 28.55 -15.04
C GLY A 495 -9.58 29.78 -14.29
N ASP A 496 -9.57 30.97 -14.92
CA ASP A 496 -9.21 32.21 -14.23
C ASP A 496 -10.40 32.70 -13.38
N ASN A 497 -11.62 32.63 -13.92
CA ASN A 497 -12.83 33.10 -13.23
C ASN A 497 -13.12 32.31 -11.95
N ILE A 498 -12.99 30.99 -11.98
CA ILE A 498 -13.24 30.13 -10.82
C ILE A 498 -12.26 30.38 -9.66
N ARG A 499 -11.05 30.87 -9.96
CA ARG A 499 -10.04 31.24 -8.96
C ARG A 499 -10.35 32.54 -8.22
N HIS A 500 -11.35 33.32 -8.65
CA HIS A 500 -11.84 34.45 -7.86
C HIS A 500 -12.82 34.02 -6.75
N GLY A 501 -13.42 32.83 -6.86
CA GLY A 501 -14.45 32.32 -5.96
C GLY A 501 -14.12 30.94 -5.42
N LEU A 502 -14.67 29.90 -6.05
CA LEU A 502 -14.62 28.50 -5.61
C LEU A 502 -13.20 27.99 -5.30
N ASN A 503 -12.20 28.49 -6.04
CA ASN A 503 -10.80 28.03 -5.94
C ASN A 503 -9.82 29.16 -5.56
N ARG A 504 -10.27 30.20 -4.86
CA ARG A 504 -9.44 31.35 -4.46
C ARG A 504 -8.29 31.03 -3.51
N ASP A 505 -8.40 29.92 -2.79
CA ASP A 505 -7.42 29.41 -1.83
C ASP A 505 -6.32 28.55 -2.48
N LEU A 506 -6.44 28.23 -3.77
CA LEU A 506 -5.56 27.28 -4.46
C LEU A 506 -4.48 28.00 -5.27
N GLY A 507 -3.23 27.54 -5.11
CA GLY A 507 -2.10 27.95 -5.93
C GLY A 507 -2.01 27.19 -7.26
N PHE A 508 -0.77 26.99 -7.72
CA PHE A 508 -0.44 26.30 -8.98
C PHE A 508 0.48 25.09 -8.77
N THR A 509 0.65 24.65 -7.53
CA THR A 509 1.31 23.37 -7.22
C THR A 509 0.49 22.20 -7.74
N ASP A 510 1.10 21.03 -7.90
CA ASP A 510 0.39 19.86 -8.42
C ASP A 510 -0.78 19.44 -7.49
N ALA A 511 -0.58 19.47 -6.17
CA ALA A 511 -1.64 19.24 -5.20
C ALA A 511 -2.82 20.25 -5.35
N ASP A 512 -2.51 21.54 -5.53
CA ASP A 512 -3.54 22.56 -5.75
C ASP A 512 -4.26 22.35 -7.09
N ARG A 513 -3.57 21.83 -8.12
CA ARG A 513 -4.17 21.52 -9.42
C ARG A 513 -5.11 20.33 -9.36
N VAL A 514 -4.74 19.27 -8.63
CA VAL A 514 -5.60 18.11 -8.36
C VAL A 514 -6.88 18.57 -7.67
N GLU A 515 -6.75 19.37 -6.61
CA GLU A 515 -7.92 19.89 -5.88
C GLU A 515 -8.76 20.85 -6.73
N ASN A 516 -8.12 21.68 -7.56
CA ASN A 516 -8.80 22.57 -8.49
C ASN A 516 -9.66 21.79 -9.49
N VAL A 517 -9.12 20.75 -10.13
CA VAL A 517 -9.88 19.90 -11.06
C VAL A 517 -11.01 19.17 -10.34
N ARG A 518 -10.77 18.65 -9.13
CA ARG A 518 -11.79 17.97 -8.32
C ARG A 518 -12.97 18.88 -8.00
N ARG A 519 -12.73 20.10 -7.49
CA ARG A 519 -13.80 21.06 -7.13
C ARG A 519 -14.62 21.46 -8.34
N VAL A 520 -13.97 21.72 -9.48
CA VAL A 520 -14.65 22.12 -10.71
C VAL A 520 -15.46 20.96 -11.29
N GLY A 521 -14.92 19.74 -11.28
CA GLY A 521 -15.67 18.55 -11.72
C GLY A 521 -16.96 18.35 -10.92
N GLU A 522 -16.93 18.51 -9.59
CA GLU A 522 -18.13 18.42 -8.75
C GLU A 522 -19.14 19.55 -9.04
N ALA A 523 -18.67 20.80 -9.20
CA ALA A 523 -19.53 21.92 -9.53
C ALA A 523 -20.18 21.77 -10.92
N ALA A 524 -19.40 21.32 -11.91
CA ALA A 524 -19.89 21.10 -13.27
C ALA A 524 -20.88 19.93 -13.33
N LYS A 525 -20.69 18.88 -12.52
CA LYS A 525 -21.67 17.79 -12.37
C LYS A 525 -23.03 18.30 -11.91
N LEU A 526 -23.08 19.22 -10.94
CA LEU A 526 -24.34 19.81 -10.48
C LEU A 526 -25.05 20.60 -11.59
N MET A 527 -24.29 21.27 -12.47
CA MET A 527 -24.88 21.97 -13.62
C MET A 527 -25.44 21.00 -14.67
N VAL A 528 -24.76 19.89 -14.92
CA VAL A 528 -25.28 18.84 -15.81
C VAL A 528 -26.53 18.19 -15.23
N ASP A 529 -26.57 17.94 -13.92
CA ASP A 529 -27.78 17.51 -13.21
C ASP A 529 -28.93 18.52 -13.34
N ALA A 530 -28.61 19.83 -13.38
CA ALA A 530 -29.57 20.90 -13.60
C ALA A 530 -30.08 21.03 -15.05
N GLY A 531 -29.64 20.18 -15.98
CA GLY A 531 -30.07 20.22 -17.38
C GLY A 531 -29.25 21.17 -18.28
N VAL A 532 -28.10 21.65 -17.81
CA VAL A 532 -27.25 22.63 -18.51
C VAL A 532 -26.14 21.94 -19.32
N ILE A 533 -25.85 22.44 -20.52
CA ILE A 533 -24.61 22.09 -21.26
C ILE A 533 -23.47 22.94 -20.67
N THR A 534 -22.60 22.30 -19.90
CA THR A 534 -21.56 22.98 -19.13
C THR A 534 -20.24 22.91 -19.87
N LEU A 535 -19.63 24.06 -20.15
CA LEU A 535 -18.33 24.17 -20.81
C LEU A 535 -17.28 24.42 -19.75
N VAL A 536 -16.23 23.61 -19.71
CA VAL A 536 -15.17 23.69 -18.69
C VAL A 536 -13.83 23.88 -19.39
N SER A 537 -13.20 25.06 -19.25
CA SER A 537 -11.94 25.40 -19.92
C SER A 537 -10.77 25.47 -18.93
N PHE A 538 -10.00 24.38 -18.83
CA PHE A 538 -8.91 24.22 -17.86
C PHE A 538 -7.67 23.63 -18.52
N ILE A 539 -6.50 23.83 -17.91
CA ILE A 539 -5.27 23.14 -18.36
C ILE A 539 -5.37 21.64 -18.06
N SER A 540 -5.91 21.26 -16.90
CA SER A 540 -6.11 19.86 -16.46
C SER A 540 -4.98 18.90 -16.90
N PRO A 541 -3.74 19.12 -16.44
CA PRO A 541 -2.56 18.48 -17.03
C PRO A 541 -2.52 16.97 -16.84
N PHE A 542 -3.13 16.44 -15.79
CA PHE A 542 -3.01 15.05 -15.40
C PHE A 542 -4.19 14.20 -15.88
N ALA A 543 -3.90 13.06 -16.47
CA ALA A 543 -4.89 12.14 -17.03
C ALA A 543 -5.75 11.49 -15.95
N ASN A 544 -5.19 11.20 -14.78
CA ASN A 544 -5.93 10.58 -13.67
C ASN A 544 -7.08 11.48 -13.19
N GLU A 545 -6.79 12.77 -13.04
CA GLU A 545 -7.77 13.77 -12.61
C GLU A 545 -8.89 13.94 -13.66
N ARG A 546 -8.56 13.94 -14.96
CA ARG A 546 -9.57 13.99 -16.04
C ARG A 546 -10.43 12.73 -16.06
N ARG A 547 -9.83 11.54 -15.93
CA ARG A 547 -10.55 10.26 -15.81
C ARG A 547 -11.49 10.26 -14.61
N ALA A 548 -11.03 10.78 -13.47
CA ALA A 548 -11.85 10.86 -12.27
C ALA A 548 -13.09 11.75 -12.49
N VAL A 549 -12.98 12.87 -13.23
CA VAL A 549 -14.16 13.69 -13.57
C VAL A 549 -15.10 12.93 -14.50
N ARG A 550 -14.58 12.26 -15.54
CA ARG A 550 -15.37 11.44 -16.48
C ARG A 550 -16.21 10.38 -15.76
N GLU A 551 -15.61 9.63 -14.84
CA GLU A 551 -16.28 8.56 -14.07
C GLU A 551 -17.37 9.05 -13.11
N ARG A 552 -17.46 10.35 -12.84
CA ARG A 552 -18.52 10.93 -12.02
C ARG A 552 -19.81 11.21 -12.79
N MET A 553 -19.74 11.14 -14.12
CA MET A 553 -20.80 11.46 -15.07
C MET A 553 -21.43 10.17 -15.61
N GLU A 554 -22.66 10.24 -16.10
CA GLU A 554 -23.27 9.10 -16.80
C GLU A 554 -22.63 8.92 -18.20
N ASP A 555 -22.80 7.74 -18.79
CA ASP A 555 -22.25 7.41 -20.10
C ASP A 555 -22.72 8.43 -21.16
N GLY A 556 -21.76 9.02 -21.87
CA GLY A 556 -22.02 10.06 -22.85
C GLY A 556 -22.47 11.39 -22.26
N GLU A 557 -22.14 11.71 -21.00
CA GLU A 557 -22.30 13.06 -20.45
C GLU A 557 -20.97 13.83 -20.36
N PHE A 558 -19.82 13.16 -20.43
CA PHE A 558 -18.51 13.80 -20.42
C PHE A 558 -17.88 13.71 -21.81
N ILE A 559 -17.60 14.86 -22.40
CA ILE A 559 -17.02 15.01 -23.74
C ILE A 559 -15.68 15.72 -23.57
N GLU A 560 -14.58 15.02 -23.76
CA GLU A 560 -13.22 15.54 -23.68
C GLU A 560 -12.83 16.17 -25.02
N VAL A 561 -12.61 17.48 -24.99
CA VAL A 561 -12.16 18.28 -26.13
C VAL A 561 -10.69 18.58 -25.93
N TYR A 562 -9.82 17.85 -26.63
CA TYR A 562 -8.38 18.07 -26.60
C TYR A 562 -8.01 19.18 -27.59
N VAL A 563 -7.48 20.28 -27.07
CA VAL A 563 -6.94 21.38 -27.87
C VAL A 563 -5.43 21.17 -28.00
N SER A 564 -5.04 20.39 -29.01
CA SER A 564 -3.73 19.74 -29.20
C SER A 564 -2.63 20.63 -29.78
N THR A 565 -2.73 21.94 -29.56
CA THR A 565 -1.77 22.92 -30.09
C THR A 565 -0.34 22.66 -29.58
N PRO A 566 0.66 22.57 -30.48
CA PRO A 566 2.06 22.38 -30.09
C PRO A 566 2.58 23.45 -29.13
N LEU A 567 3.51 23.08 -28.25
CA LEU A 567 4.07 23.97 -27.22
C LEU A 567 4.70 25.22 -27.83
N GLU A 568 5.43 25.07 -28.93
CA GLU A 568 6.12 26.15 -29.62
C GLU A 568 5.12 27.21 -30.12
N VAL A 569 3.98 26.76 -30.65
CA VAL A 569 2.91 27.65 -31.13
C VAL A 569 2.21 28.33 -29.94
N ALA A 570 1.95 27.59 -28.87
CA ALA A 570 1.39 28.12 -27.64
C ALA A 570 2.30 29.21 -27.01
N GLU A 571 3.61 28.99 -27.01
CA GLU A 571 4.63 29.94 -26.51
C GLU A 571 4.74 31.18 -27.41
N GLN A 572 4.58 31.06 -28.73
CA GLN A 572 4.46 32.22 -29.63
C GLN A 572 3.21 33.05 -29.35
N ARG A 573 2.11 32.41 -28.94
CA ARG A 573 0.82 33.03 -28.59
C ARG A 573 0.77 33.53 -27.13
N ASP A 574 1.91 33.72 -26.47
CA ASP A 574 2.00 34.12 -25.05
C ASP A 574 1.57 35.57 -24.78
N VAL A 575 0.28 35.86 -24.97
CA VAL A 575 -0.33 37.19 -24.79
C VAL A 575 -0.10 37.75 -23.39
N LYS A 576 -0.09 36.86 -22.37
CA LYS A 576 0.07 37.23 -20.95
C LYS A 576 1.55 37.27 -20.50
N GLY A 577 2.50 36.93 -21.38
CA GLY A 577 3.93 36.88 -21.06
C GLY A 577 4.31 35.80 -20.03
N LEU A 578 3.47 34.77 -19.85
CA LEU A 578 3.64 33.74 -18.83
C LEU A 578 4.74 32.74 -19.20
N TYR A 579 4.83 32.33 -20.46
CA TYR A 579 5.90 31.45 -20.95
C TYR A 579 7.26 32.12 -20.81
N LYS A 580 7.36 33.41 -21.17
CA LYS A 580 8.60 34.19 -21.02
C LYS A 580 9.07 34.27 -19.57
N LYS A 581 8.13 34.44 -18.63
CA LYS A 581 8.43 34.48 -17.18
C LYS A 581 8.80 33.09 -16.65
N ALA A 582 8.12 32.03 -17.08
CA ALA A 582 8.44 30.66 -16.72
C ALA A 582 9.85 30.25 -17.16
N ARG A 583 10.23 30.53 -18.42
CA ARG A 583 11.58 30.27 -18.94
C ARG A 583 12.69 31.00 -18.19
N LYS A 584 12.39 32.16 -17.59
CA LYS A 584 13.31 32.91 -16.72
C LYS A 584 13.35 32.41 -15.27
N GLY A 585 12.53 31.41 -14.92
CA GLY A 585 12.40 30.90 -13.55
C GLY A 585 11.59 31.80 -12.61
N GLU A 586 10.91 32.84 -13.12
CA GLU A 586 10.08 33.75 -12.32
C GLU A 586 8.74 33.10 -11.94
N ILE A 587 8.25 32.16 -12.75
CA ILE A 587 7.07 31.33 -12.47
C ILE A 587 7.54 29.87 -12.38
N LYS A 588 7.26 29.23 -11.24
CA LYS A 588 7.51 27.80 -11.02
C LYS A 588 6.23 26.99 -11.28
N ASN A 589 6.38 25.71 -11.57
CA ASN A 589 5.32 24.74 -11.84
C ASN A 589 4.43 25.13 -13.04
N PHE A 590 5.06 25.64 -14.11
CA PHE A 590 4.37 26.01 -15.33
C PHE A 590 4.24 24.81 -16.28
N THR A 591 2.99 24.47 -16.60
CA THR A 591 2.64 23.30 -17.40
C THR A 591 3.24 23.38 -18.81
N GLY A 592 3.93 22.32 -19.23
CA GLY A 592 4.65 22.22 -20.51
C GLY A 592 6.07 22.78 -20.48
N ILE A 593 6.54 23.32 -19.35
CA ILE A 593 7.91 23.82 -19.18
C ILE A 593 8.61 23.05 -18.06
N ASP A 594 8.18 23.26 -16.81
CA ASP A 594 8.74 22.65 -15.59
C ASP A 594 7.72 21.82 -14.81
N SER A 595 6.48 21.70 -15.31
CA SER A 595 5.45 20.76 -14.86
C SER A 595 4.89 20.00 -16.06
N PRO A 596 4.64 18.67 -15.97
CA PRO A 596 4.22 17.86 -17.12
C PRO A 596 2.79 18.18 -17.57
N TYR A 597 2.51 17.86 -18.84
CA TYR A 597 1.17 17.78 -19.41
C TYR A 597 1.01 16.40 -20.04
N GLU A 598 0.04 15.62 -19.58
CA GLU A 598 -0.29 14.29 -20.08
C GLU A 598 -1.43 14.40 -21.10
N PRO A 599 -1.17 14.26 -22.41
CA PRO A 599 -2.20 14.36 -23.43
C PRO A 599 -3.30 13.29 -23.24
N PRO A 600 -4.57 13.60 -23.55
CA PRO A 600 -5.63 12.59 -23.61
C PRO A 600 -5.32 11.50 -24.64
N VAL A 601 -5.55 10.23 -24.28
CA VAL A 601 -5.30 9.08 -25.18
C VAL A 601 -6.47 8.85 -26.14
N SER A 602 -7.69 9.13 -25.72
CA SER A 602 -8.92 8.91 -26.50
C SER A 602 -9.95 10.02 -26.24
N PRO A 603 -9.65 11.28 -26.60
CA PRO A 603 -10.63 12.36 -26.50
C PRO A 603 -11.77 12.15 -27.51
N GLU A 604 -12.98 12.57 -27.17
CA GLU A 604 -14.12 12.56 -28.10
C GLU A 604 -13.88 13.52 -29.27
N ILE A 605 -13.17 14.62 -29.04
CA ILE A 605 -12.85 15.64 -30.03
C ILE A 605 -11.38 16.07 -29.88
N ASP A 606 -10.60 16.01 -30.95
CA ASP A 606 -9.21 16.51 -31.02
C ASP A 606 -9.13 17.67 -32.03
N ILE A 607 -8.58 18.80 -31.60
CA ILE A 607 -8.49 20.03 -32.39
C ILE A 607 -7.09 20.64 -32.26
N ASP A 608 -6.33 20.60 -33.36
CA ASP A 608 -5.11 21.38 -33.46
C ASP A 608 -5.43 22.81 -33.95
N THR A 609 -5.43 23.77 -33.02
CA THR A 609 -5.66 25.19 -33.36
C THR A 609 -4.49 25.87 -34.07
N SER A 610 -3.39 25.16 -34.33
CA SER A 610 -2.34 25.61 -35.24
C SER A 610 -2.76 25.48 -36.71
N GLU A 611 -3.63 24.50 -37.00
CA GLU A 611 -4.16 24.22 -38.34
C GLU A 611 -5.61 24.69 -38.51
N VAL A 612 -6.40 24.68 -37.43
CA VAL A 612 -7.83 24.99 -37.44
C VAL A 612 -8.10 26.33 -36.77
N ALA A 613 -8.75 27.25 -37.50
CA ALA A 613 -9.21 28.52 -36.95
C ALA A 613 -10.25 28.31 -35.84
N ALA A 614 -10.27 29.19 -34.83
CA ALA A 614 -11.11 29.04 -33.64
C ALA A 614 -12.62 28.98 -33.98
N GLU A 615 -13.06 29.72 -35.00
CA GLU A 615 -14.44 29.68 -35.50
C GLU A 615 -14.80 28.32 -36.08
N LYS A 616 -13.86 27.68 -36.79
CA LYS A 616 -14.07 26.35 -37.38
C LYS A 616 -13.99 25.25 -36.32
N ALA A 617 -13.10 25.39 -35.35
CA ALA A 617 -13.06 24.51 -34.18
C ALA A 617 -14.40 24.52 -33.41
N ALA A 618 -14.98 25.70 -33.21
CA ALA A 618 -16.29 25.83 -32.58
C ALA A 618 -17.42 25.17 -33.42
N GLU A 619 -17.38 25.25 -34.76
CA GLU A 619 -18.31 24.52 -35.64
C GLU A 619 -18.22 23.02 -35.43
N MET A 620 -17.01 22.47 -35.44
CA MET A 620 -16.81 21.03 -35.29
C MET A 620 -17.40 20.50 -33.98
N ILE A 621 -17.28 21.27 -32.89
CA ILE A 621 -17.85 20.90 -31.58
C ILE A 621 -19.37 20.97 -31.60
N VAL A 622 -19.95 22.03 -32.16
CA VAL A 622 -21.42 22.16 -32.26
C VAL A 622 -22.01 21.08 -33.17
N GLU A 623 -21.35 20.78 -34.30
CA GLU A 623 -21.74 19.69 -35.20
C GLU A 623 -21.64 18.32 -34.51
N TYR A 624 -20.61 18.10 -33.69
CA TYR A 624 -20.51 16.88 -32.87
C TYR A 624 -21.70 16.77 -31.91
N LEU A 625 -22.06 17.85 -31.22
CA LEU A 625 -23.18 17.88 -30.29
C LEU A 625 -24.52 17.59 -30.99
N ASP A 626 -24.72 18.18 -32.17
CA ASP A 626 -25.91 17.98 -32.98
C ASP A 626 -26.03 16.52 -33.45
N ARG A 627 -24.97 15.98 -34.07
CA ARG A 627 -24.93 14.60 -34.58
C ARG A 627 -25.16 13.55 -33.49
N ASN A 628 -24.79 13.85 -32.25
CA ASN A 628 -24.96 12.95 -31.11
C ASN A 628 -26.21 13.26 -30.25
N GLY A 629 -27.11 14.11 -30.75
CA GLY A 629 -28.43 14.35 -30.15
C GLY A 629 -28.41 15.18 -28.86
N TYR A 630 -27.35 15.97 -28.62
CA TYR A 630 -27.32 16.84 -27.45
C TYR A 630 -28.20 18.08 -27.58
N LEU A 631 -28.43 18.51 -28.82
CA LEU A 631 -29.14 19.75 -29.14
C LEU A 631 -30.65 19.56 -29.39
N GLY A 632 -31.21 18.41 -29.01
CA GLY A 632 -32.66 18.13 -29.08
C GLY A 632 -33.10 17.52 -30.40
#